data_AF-W3V6V3-F1
#
_entry.id   AF-W3V6V3-F1
#
_cell.length_a   1.000
_cell.length_b   1.000
_cell.length_c   1.000
_cell.angle_alpha   90.00
_cell.angle_beta   90.00
_cell.angle_gamma   90.00
#
_symmetry.space_group_name_H-M   'P 1'
#
loop_
_entity.id
_entity.type
_entity.pdbx_description
1 polymer ?
#
loop_
_entity_poly.entity_id
_entity_poly.type
_entity_poly.pdbx_seq_one_letter_code
_entity_poly.pdbx_strand_id
1 'polypeptide(L)'
;MKWLEPNIPYIDFVAQLSHTLFLKNMAANAFVRARIDETLKAEATEVLAGMGLTVSDLVRITLTKVAKEKALPFEMRVPNKLTAETLAKSDRGEDIHQAKDANDLFDQLGI
;
A
#
# COMPACT_ATOMS: atom_id res chain seq x y z
N MET A 1 67.50 -13.02 0.26
CA MET A 1 66.53 -12.53 1.27
C MET A 1 65.21 -12.30 0.54
N LYS A 2 64.29 -13.27 0.57
CA LYS A 2 62.97 -13.17 -0.08
C LYS A 2 62.11 -12.21 0.75
N TRP A 3 61.87 -11.01 0.23
CA TRP A 3 60.90 -10.09 0.79
C TRP A 3 59.49 -10.64 0.52
N LEU A 4 58.68 -10.70 1.57
CA LEU A 4 57.29 -11.13 1.54
C LEU A 4 56.46 -10.07 0.83
N GLU A 5 55.92 -10.39 -0.35
CA GLU A 5 54.88 -9.57 -0.97
C GLU A 5 53.62 -9.62 -0.10
N PRO A 6 53.08 -8.48 0.36
CA PRO A 6 51.83 -8.48 1.11
C PRO A 6 50.71 -8.95 0.17
N ASN A 7 49.93 -9.92 0.64
CA ASN A 7 48.79 -10.49 -0.07
C ASN A 7 47.68 -9.41 -0.13
N ILE A 8 47.72 -8.56 -1.17
CA ILE A 8 46.79 -7.44 -1.42
C ILE A 8 45.32 -7.85 -1.75
N PRO A 9 44.96 -9.06 -2.25
CA PRO A 9 43.61 -9.28 -2.78
C PRO A 9 42.51 -9.32 -1.71
N TYR A 10 42.83 -9.61 -0.44
CA TYR A 10 41.81 -9.68 0.62
C TYR A 10 41.33 -8.29 1.07
N ILE A 11 42.25 -7.32 1.14
CA ILE A 11 41.93 -5.95 1.59
C ILE A 11 41.08 -5.25 0.53
N ASP A 12 41.42 -5.39 -0.75
CA ASP A 12 40.65 -4.83 -1.85
C ASP A 12 39.25 -5.46 -1.96
N PHE A 13 39.13 -6.76 -1.72
CA PHE A 13 37.84 -7.44 -1.71
C PHE A 13 36.94 -6.97 -0.57
N VAL A 14 37.47 -6.81 0.64
CA VAL A 14 36.72 -6.30 1.79
C VAL A 14 36.35 -4.82 1.60
N ALA A 15 37.23 -4.01 1.02
CA ALA A 15 36.93 -2.61 0.68
C ALA A 15 35.84 -2.51 -0.39
N GLN A 16 35.92 -3.33 -1.44
CA GLN A 16 34.92 -3.38 -2.52
C GLN A 16 33.56 -3.88 -2.01
N LEU A 17 33.54 -4.90 -1.15
CA LEU A 17 32.32 -5.40 -0.49
C LEU A 17 31.74 -4.37 0.47
N SER A 18 32.57 -3.73 1.29
CA SER A 18 32.11 -2.66 2.19
C SER A 18 31.52 -1.49 1.41
N HIS A 19 32.16 -1.09 0.30
CA HIS A 19 31.68 -0.02 -0.57
C HIS A 19 30.37 -0.39 -1.27
N THR A 20 30.26 -1.62 -1.82
CA THR A 20 29.03 -2.08 -2.47
C THR A 20 27.88 -2.31 -1.48
N LEU A 21 28.16 -2.82 -0.27
CA LEU A 21 27.17 -3.00 0.79
C LEU A 21 26.68 -1.65 1.33
N PHE A 22 27.58 -0.67 1.46
CA PHE A 22 27.26 0.70 1.83
C PHE A 22 26.42 1.43 0.76
N LEU A 23 26.80 1.31 -0.52
CA LEU A 23 26.06 1.90 -1.63
C LEU A 23 24.66 1.30 -1.80
N LYS A 24 24.49 -0.01 -1.55
CA LYS A 24 23.19 -0.70 -1.64
C LYS A 24 22.18 -0.19 -0.61
N ASN A 25 22.64 0.25 0.56
CA ASN A 25 21.79 0.83 1.60
C ASN A 25 21.37 2.28 1.31
N MET A 26 22.12 3.05 0.50
CA MET A 26 21.75 4.43 0.15
C MET A 26 20.73 4.51 -1.00
N ALA A 27 20.56 3.45 -1.79
CA ALA A 27 19.77 3.47 -3.02
C ALA A 27 18.24 3.35 -2.84
N ALA A 28 17.72 3.22 -1.61
CA ALA A 28 16.32 2.84 -1.38
C ALA A 28 15.38 3.97 -0.91
N ASN A 29 15.68 5.24 -1.21
CA ASN A 29 14.79 6.36 -0.84
C ASN A 29 13.92 6.79 -2.03
N ALA A 30 12.78 6.11 -2.21
CA ALA A 30 11.76 6.51 -3.20
C ALA A 30 10.85 7.61 -2.64
N PHE A 31 10.50 8.59 -3.48
CA PHE A 31 9.60 9.69 -3.11
C PHE A 31 8.17 9.41 -3.58
N VAL A 32 7.20 9.70 -2.71
CA VAL A 32 5.78 9.75 -3.08
C VAL A 32 5.40 11.20 -3.35
N ARG A 33 4.96 11.51 -4.57
CA ARG A 33 4.44 12.82 -4.96
C ARG A 33 2.99 12.67 -5.39
N ALA A 34 2.09 13.39 -4.74
CA ALA A 34 0.67 13.41 -5.07
C ALA A 34 0.20 14.86 -5.20
N ARG A 35 -0.65 15.12 -6.20
CA ARG A 35 -1.37 16.40 -6.27
C ARG A 35 -2.50 16.36 -5.25
N ILE A 36 -2.64 17.44 -4.49
CA ILE A 36 -3.68 17.62 -3.50
C ILE A 36 -4.11 19.09 -3.52
N ASP A 37 -5.37 19.35 -3.21
CA ASP A 37 -5.87 20.70 -2.97
C ASP A 37 -5.11 21.35 -1.79
N GLU A 38 -4.86 22.65 -1.89
CA GLU A 38 -4.08 23.38 -0.88
C GLU A 38 -4.83 23.50 0.45
N THR A 39 -6.13 23.77 0.39
CA THR A 39 -7.00 23.84 1.58
C THR A 39 -7.05 22.49 2.28
N LEU A 40 -7.28 21.42 1.52
CA LEU A 40 -7.29 20.05 2.04
C LEU A 40 -5.96 19.66 2.70
N LYS A 41 -4.83 20.06 2.11
CA LYS A 41 -3.50 19.81 2.70
C LYS A 41 -3.34 20.54 4.04
N ALA A 42 -3.79 21.79 4.12
CA ALA A 42 -3.71 22.59 5.35
C ALA A 42 -4.54 21.95 6.47
N GLU A 43 -5.82 21.65 6.20
CA GLU A 43 -6.72 21.01 7.16
C GLU A 43 -6.18 19.66 7.65
N ALA A 44 -5.74 18.80 6.72
CA ALA A 44 -5.16 17.50 7.08
C ALA A 44 -3.89 17.63 7.92
N THR A 45 -3.07 18.65 7.65
CA THR A 45 -1.84 18.91 8.42
C THR A 45 -2.16 19.31 9.85
N GLU A 46 -3.17 20.17 10.06
CA GLU A 46 -3.60 20.59 11.39
C GLU A 46 -4.15 19.42 12.22
N VAL A 47 -5.04 18.63 11.63
CA VAL A 47 -5.62 17.45 12.29
C VAL A 47 -4.54 16.45 12.69
N LEU A 48 -3.60 16.15 11.77
CA LEU A 48 -2.52 15.21 12.04
C LEU A 48 -1.51 15.74 13.07
N ALA A 49 -1.24 17.05 13.06
CA ALA A 49 -0.38 17.67 14.07
C ALA A 49 -0.97 17.53 15.48
N GLY A 50 -2.30 17.61 15.62
CA GLY A 50 -2.99 17.31 16.88
C GLY A 50 -2.78 15.87 17.37
N MET A 51 -2.43 14.94 16.48
CA MET A 51 -2.08 13.55 16.78
C MET A 51 -0.55 13.32 16.88
N GLY A 52 0.27 14.35 16.71
CA GLY A 52 1.73 14.25 16.66
C GLY A 52 2.28 13.60 15.39
N LEU A 53 1.50 13.60 14.29
CA LEU A 53 1.87 13.00 13.01
C LEU A 53 2.05 14.06 11.93
N THR A 54 2.96 13.80 10.99
CA THR A 54 3.03 14.56 9.74
C THR A 54 2.25 13.85 8.63
N VAL A 55 1.92 14.59 7.56
CA VAL A 55 1.37 14.01 6.32
C VAL A 55 2.26 12.88 5.78
N SER A 56 3.58 13.05 5.88
CA SER A 56 4.53 12.03 5.43
C SER A 56 4.48 10.76 6.27
N ASP A 57 4.24 10.89 7.58
CA ASP A 57 4.08 9.74 8.48
C ASP A 57 2.80 8.97 8.14
N LEU A 58 1.69 9.68 7.94
CA LEU A 58 0.44 9.06 7.54
C LEU A 58 0.58 8.28 6.22
N VAL A 59 1.21 8.89 5.20
CA VAL A 59 1.44 8.24 3.90
C VAL A 59 2.29 6.98 4.07
N ARG A 60 3.38 7.02 4.86
CA ARG A 60 4.22 5.84 5.13
C ARG A 60 3.44 4.73 5.84
N ILE A 61 2.69 5.05 6.88
CA ILE A 61 1.89 4.09 7.65
C ILE A 61 0.85 3.43 6.73
N THR A 62 0.14 4.24 5.95
CA THR A 62 -0.91 3.79 5.03
C THR A 62 -0.34 2.84 3.97
N LEU A 63 0.74 3.25 3.27
CA LEU A 63 1.37 2.41 2.25
C LEU A 63 1.95 1.12 2.84
N THR A 64 2.49 1.18 4.06
CA THR A 64 2.97 -0.02 4.77
C THR A 64 1.82 -0.99 5.06
N LYS A 65 0.68 -0.49 5.53
CA LYS A 65 -0.50 -1.30 5.83
C LYS A 65 -1.08 -1.94 4.56
N VAL A 66 -1.23 -1.17 3.48
CA VAL A 66 -1.69 -1.68 2.17
C VAL A 66 -0.76 -2.76 1.64
N ALA A 67 0.56 -2.54 1.72
CA ALA A 67 1.54 -3.51 1.23
C ALA A 67 1.48 -4.85 1.99
N LYS A 68 1.23 -4.80 3.31
CA LYS A 68 1.16 -5.98 4.19
C LYS A 68 -0.17 -6.71 4.10
N GLU A 69 -1.28 -5.98 4.16
CA GLU A 69 -2.62 -6.55 4.33
C GLU A 69 -3.34 -6.76 2.99
N LYS A 70 -2.81 -6.21 1.88
CA LYS A 70 -3.43 -6.25 0.55
C LYS A 70 -4.86 -5.68 0.53
N ALA A 71 -5.17 -4.82 1.49
CA ALA A 71 -6.46 -4.17 1.67
C ALA A 71 -6.26 -2.67 1.91
N LEU A 72 -7.27 -1.87 1.58
CA LEU A 72 -7.27 -0.46 1.91
C LEU A 72 -7.57 -0.27 3.41
N PRO A 73 -6.90 0.67 4.09
CA PRO A 73 -6.97 0.82 5.54
C PRO A 73 -8.23 1.56 6.03
N PHE A 74 -9.14 1.90 5.11
CA PHE A 74 -10.41 2.54 5.42
C PHE A 74 -11.52 1.56 5.09
N GLU A 75 -12.52 1.46 5.97
CA GLU A 75 -13.79 0.85 5.62
C GLU A 75 -14.34 1.59 4.40
N MET A 76 -14.67 0.88 3.31
CA MET A 76 -15.38 1.48 2.18
C MET A 76 -16.81 1.80 2.64
N ARG A 77 -16.98 2.93 3.32
CA ARG A 77 -18.24 3.30 3.98
C ARG A 77 -19.32 3.80 3.03
N VAL A 78 -18.93 4.20 1.81
CA VAL A 78 -19.88 4.70 0.81
C VAL A 78 -19.82 3.78 -0.40
N PRO A 79 -20.87 2.97 -0.64
CA PRO A 79 -21.00 2.22 -1.87
C PRO A 79 -20.88 3.17 -3.06
N ASN A 80 -20.23 2.72 -4.14
CA ASN A 80 -20.24 3.49 -5.37
C ASN A 80 -21.68 3.63 -5.89
N LYS A 81 -21.91 4.56 -6.84
CA LYS A 81 -23.25 4.86 -7.36
C LYS A 81 -24.00 3.60 -7.82
N LEU A 82 -23.35 2.70 -8.55
CA LEU A 82 -23.96 1.47 -9.02
C LEU A 82 -24.38 0.57 -7.85
N THR A 83 -23.49 0.33 -6.89
CA THR A 83 -23.81 -0.49 -5.72
C THR A 83 -24.95 0.11 -4.89
N ALA A 84 -24.96 1.43 -4.70
CA ALA A 84 -26.03 2.11 -3.98
C ALA A 84 -27.38 1.98 -4.72
N GLU A 85 -27.39 2.16 -6.04
CA GLU A 85 -28.59 1.99 -6.87
C GLU A 85 -29.09 0.55 -6.85
N THR A 86 -28.20 -0.43 -6.99
CA THR A 86 -28.55 -1.86 -6.92
C THR A 86 -29.15 -2.22 -5.56
N LEU A 87 -28.56 -1.80 -4.45
CA LEU A 87 -29.11 -2.05 -3.12
C LEU A 87 -30.49 -1.41 -2.96
N ALA A 88 -30.67 -0.16 -3.41
CA ALA A 88 -31.97 0.51 -3.35
C ALA A 88 -33.04 -0.18 -4.20
N LYS A 89 -32.69 -0.74 -5.37
CA LYS A 89 -33.59 -1.58 -6.19
C LYS A 89 -33.99 -2.84 -5.44
N SER A 90 -33.00 -3.54 -4.87
CA SER A 90 -33.22 -4.75 -4.09
C SER A 90 -34.14 -4.51 -2.89
N ASP A 91 -33.97 -3.40 -2.16
CA ASP A 91 -34.84 -3.01 -1.04
C ASP A 91 -36.30 -2.76 -1.47
N ARG A 92 -36.52 -2.36 -2.74
CA ARG A 92 -37.85 -2.21 -3.35
C ARG A 92 -38.39 -3.50 -3.98
N GLY A 93 -37.62 -4.60 -3.94
CA GLY A 93 -37.98 -5.87 -4.57
C GLY A 93 -37.78 -5.89 -6.09
N GLU A 94 -37.04 -4.94 -6.64
CA GLU A 94 -36.68 -4.89 -8.07
C GLU A 94 -35.40 -5.70 -8.32
N ASP A 95 -35.31 -6.39 -9.46
CA ASP A 95 -34.17 -7.24 -9.86
C ASP A 95 -33.78 -8.30 -8.79
N ILE A 96 -34.77 -8.83 -8.04
CA ILE A 96 -34.57 -9.90 -7.06
C ILE A 96 -34.87 -11.27 -7.68
N HIS A 97 -33.95 -12.21 -7.52
CA HIS A 97 -34.10 -13.61 -7.90
C HIS A 97 -34.15 -14.51 -6.66
N GLN A 98 -34.99 -15.54 -6.69
CA GLN A 98 -35.07 -16.54 -5.62
C GLN A 98 -34.60 -17.90 -6.13
N ALA A 99 -33.84 -18.59 -5.29
CA ALA A 99 -33.43 -19.97 -5.49
C ALA A 99 -33.99 -20.85 -4.38
N LYS A 100 -34.41 -22.07 -4.72
CA LYS A 100 -35.00 -23.05 -3.79
C LYS A 100 -33.95 -23.65 -2.86
N ASP A 101 -32.75 -23.85 -3.36
CA ASP A 101 -31.60 -24.40 -2.65
C ASP A 101 -30.28 -23.93 -3.29
N ALA A 102 -29.15 -24.39 -2.74
CA ALA A 102 -27.83 -24.01 -3.22
C ALA A 102 -27.54 -24.48 -4.66
N ASN A 103 -28.06 -25.65 -5.07
CA ASN A 103 -27.83 -26.15 -6.42
C ASN A 103 -28.60 -25.30 -7.44
N ASP A 104 -29.87 -24.98 -7.14
CA ASP A 104 -30.70 -24.07 -7.96
C ASP A 104 -30.06 -22.68 -8.07
N LEU A 105 -29.42 -22.18 -7.01
CA LEU A 105 -28.70 -20.90 -7.05
C LEU A 105 -27.50 -20.95 -8.01
N PHE A 106 -26.68 -22.00 -7.95
CA PHE A 106 -25.50 -22.13 -8.81
C PHE A 106 -25.89 -22.33 -10.28
N ASP A 107 -26.93 -23.13 -10.55
CA ASP A 107 -27.50 -23.29 -11.89
C ASP A 107 -27.98 -21.94 -12.47
N GLN A 108 -28.65 -21.11 -11.66
CA GLN A 108 -29.10 -19.77 -12.08
C GLN A 108 -27.94 -18.78 -12.31
N LEU A 109 -26.83 -18.91 -11.55
CA LEU A 109 -25.64 -18.08 -11.67
C LEU A 109 -24.67 -18.55 -12.78
N GLY A 110 -24.86 -19.77 -13.30
CA GLY A 110 -24.00 -20.37 -14.33
C GLY A 110 -22.58 -20.68 -13.83
N ILE A 111 -22.43 -21.00 -12.54
CA ILE A 111 -21.15 -21.35 -11.90
C ILE A 111 -21.18 -22.72 -11.25
#